data_AF-A0A971H0T9-F1
#
_entry.id   AF-A0A971H0T9-F1
#
_cell.length_a   1.000
_cell.length_b   1.000
_cell.length_c   1.000
_cell.angle_alpha   90.00
_cell.angle_beta   90.00
_cell.angle_gamma   90.00
#
_symmetry.space_group_name_H-M   'P 1'
#
loop_
_entity.id
_entity.type
_entity.pdbx_description
1 polymer ?
#
loop_
_entity_poly.entity_id
_entity_poly.type
_entity_poly.pdbx_seq_one_letter_code
_entity_poly.pdbx_strand_id
1 'polypeptide(L)'
;MPAEPHEARFYEPLGADKVRCSACAHRCVIRPGARGICQVRENQAGTLYSLVYGQAVAATADPIEKKPLFHFMPGSRTFSIATRGCNLSCVFCQNADISQVSSRSHLEGERSIAPILLVRSALAQGCASMAYTYTEPTIFVEYAADIAALAVQHSLANVWVSNGFMTPEVIAALTSTPRMLDAANIDLKAFSDTFYRRHCGARLQPVLDALKALKNAGVWLEVTTLLIPNANDTEAELRALAEFIAAELGANTPWHISRFHPTYRMQDRPSTPAASLMRAAEIGREAGLHYVYLGNLPGNDGENTLCPRCGEVVIRRRGFDLLAMHKSGACASCGQVIAGVGL
;
A
#
# COMPACT_ATOMS: atom_id res chain seq x y z
N MET A 1 -22.46 21.61 -2.84
CA MET A 1 -23.43 20.65 -2.27
C MET A 1 -22.64 19.48 -1.72
N PRO A 2 -22.91 18.96 -0.52
CA PRO A 2 -22.29 17.71 -0.08
C PRO A 2 -22.55 16.64 -1.14
N ALA A 3 -21.54 15.87 -1.52
CA ALA A 3 -21.73 14.78 -2.46
C ALA A 3 -22.78 13.81 -1.90
N GLU A 4 -23.70 13.35 -2.75
CA GLU A 4 -24.66 12.34 -2.33
C GLU A 4 -23.91 11.09 -1.84
N PRO A 5 -24.32 10.51 -0.69
CA PRO A 5 -23.68 9.33 -0.16
C PRO A 5 -23.79 8.17 -1.15
N HIS A 6 -22.66 7.56 -1.50
CA HIS A 6 -22.61 6.44 -2.44
C HIS A 6 -22.76 5.12 -1.69
N GLU A 7 -23.71 4.27 -2.08
CA GLU A 7 -23.90 2.97 -1.42
C GLU A 7 -22.63 2.12 -1.48
N ALA A 8 -22.24 1.52 -0.37
CA ALA A 8 -21.09 0.64 -0.28
C ALA A 8 -21.38 -0.71 -0.94
N ARG A 9 -20.39 -1.34 -1.57
CA ARG A 9 -20.57 -2.63 -2.27
C ARG A 9 -20.34 -3.84 -1.36
N PHE A 10 -19.58 -3.67 -0.28
CA PHE A 10 -19.08 -4.76 0.55
C PHE A 10 -19.71 -4.75 1.93
N TYR A 11 -20.97 -5.19 2.04
CA TYR A 11 -21.64 -5.41 3.32
C TYR A 11 -22.78 -6.43 3.21
N GLU A 12 -23.22 -6.94 4.36
CA GLU A 12 -24.43 -7.76 4.46
C GLU A 12 -25.35 -7.22 5.56
N PRO A 13 -26.68 -7.29 5.39
CA PRO A 13 -27.64 -6.96 6.44
C PRO A 13 -27.64 -8.03 7.54
N LEU A 14 -27.80 -7.61 8.80
CA LEU A 14 -27.87 -8.49 9.97
C LEU A 14 -29.21 -8.40 10.73
N GLY A 15 -30.21 -7.72 10.17
CA GLY A 15 -31.50 -7.45 10.80
C GLY A 15 -31.46 -6.30 11.83
N ALA A 16 -32.65 -5.79 12.17
CA ALA A 16 -32.83 -4.56 12.97
C ALA A 16 -31.96 -3.41 12.45
N ASP A 17 -31.97 -3.25 11.11
CA ASP A 17 -31.22 -2.26 10.35
C ASP A 17 -29.71 -2.24 10.61
N LYS A 18 -29.13 -3.28 11.21
CA LYS A 18 -27.67 -3.43 11.34
C LYS A 18 -27.08 -4.00 10.07
N VAL A 19 -25.82 -3.63 9.80
CA VAL A 19 -25.03 -4.17 8.70
C VAL A 19 -23.68 -4.68 9.19
N ARG A 20 -23.12 -5.68 8.52
CA ARG A 20 -21.71 -6.08 8.66
C ARG A 20 -20.94 -5.61 7.44
N CYS A 21 -20.04 -4.66 7.64
CA CYS A 21 -19.12 -4.22 6.60
C CYS A 21 -18.05 -5.30 6.34
N SER A 22 -17.84 -5.64 5.08
CA SER A 22 -16.92 -6.68 4.62
C SER A 22 -15.79 -6.12 3.75
N ALA A 23 -15.57 -4.80 3.73
CA ALA A 23 -14.46 -4.19 2.98
C ALA A 23 -13.08 -4.52 3.58
N CYS A 24 -12.96 -4.51 4.91
CA CYS A 24 -11.70 -4.83 5.61
C CYS A 24 -11.89 -5.85 6.73
N ALA A 25 -10.78 -6.44 7.18
CA ALA A 25 -10.77 -7.53 8.14
C ALA A 25 -11.24 -7.17 9.57
N HIS A 26 -11.60 -5.90 9.82
CA HIS A 26 -12.35 -5.53 11.03
C HIS A 26 -13.75 -6.12 11.06
N ARG A 27 -14.36 -6.39 9.89
CA ARG A 27 -15.72 -6.93 9.78
C ARG A 27 -16.73 -6.17 10.67
N CYS A 28 -16.66 -4.84 10.66
CA CYS A 28 -17.43 -3.99 11.59
C CYS A 28 -18.93 -4.29 11.51
N VAL A 29 -19.57 -4.53 12.65
CA VAL A 29 -21.03 -4.52 12.77
C VAL A 29 -21.48 -3.10 13.10
N ILE A 30 -22.20 -2.46 12.19
CA ILE A 30 -22.53 -1.04 12.24
C ILE A 30 -24.04 -0.90 12.46
N ARG A 31 -24.43 -0.22 13.55
CA ARG A 31 -25.83 0.08 13.87
C ARG A 31 -26.36 1.24 13.01
N PRO A 32 -27.69 1.38 12.86
CA PRO A 32 -28.28 2.54 12.19
C PRO A 32 -27.75 3.86 12.76
N GLY A 33 -27.39 4.80 11.89
CA GLY A 33 -26.81 6.09 12.25
C GLY A 33 -25.36 6.04 12.75
N ALA A 34 -24.75 4.86 12.84
CA ALA A 34 -23.37 4.70 13.29
C ALA A 34 -22.40 4.57 12.11
N ARG A 35 -21.11 4.77 12.42
CA ARG A 35 -20.00 4.65 11.46
C ARG A 35 -19.09 3.48 11.83
N GLY A 36 -18.45 2.90 10.82
CA GLY A 36 -17.36 1.94 11.02
C GLY A 36 -16.12 2.58 11.65
N ILE A 37 -15.15 1.76 12.05
CA ILE A 37 -13.93 2.24 12.71
C ILE A 37 -13.16 3.26 11.84
N CYS A 38 -13.22 3.11 10.52
CA CYS A 38 -12.59 4.02 9.57
C CYS A 38 -13.25 5.39 9.45
N GLN A 39 -14.37 5.63 10.15
CA GLN A 39 -15.08 6.90 10.20
C GLN A 39 -15.72 7.37 8.87
N VAL A 40 -15.56 6.61 7.79
CA VAL A 40 -16.02 7.00 6.45
C VAL A 40 -17.07 6.08 5.83
N ARG A 41 -17.53 5.07 6.59
CA ARG A 41 -18.63 4.20 6.19
C ARG A 41 -19.74 4.29 7.21
N GLU A 42 -20.92 4.72 6.80
CA GLU A 42 -22.06 4.99 7.67
C GLU A 42 -23.26 4.13 7.29
N ASN A 43 -23.90 3.54 8.28
CA ASN A 43 -25.15 2.82 8.07
C ASN A 43 -26.31 3.80 8.20
N GLN A 44 -27.07 3.99 7.11
CA GLN A 44 -28.29 4.80 7.08
C GLN A 44 -29.47 3.85 6.88
N ALA A 45 -30.20 3.59 7.97
CA ALA A 45 -31.42 2.77 8.00
C ALA A 45 -31.30 1.38 7.34
N GLY A 46 -30.17 0.69 7.54
CA GLY A 46 -29.94 -0.66 7.02
C GLY A 46 -29.11 -0.71 5.74
N THR A 47 -28.82 0.44 5.12
CA THR A 47 -27.97 0.55 3.94
C THR A 47 -26.63 1.18 4.32
N LEU A 48 -25.51 0.54 3.95
CA LEU A 48 -24.19 1.08 4.22
C LEU A 48 -23.76 2.04 3.10
N TYR A 49 -23.30 3.23 3.45
CA TYR A 49 -22.83 4.25 2.51
C TYR A 49 -21.37 4.61 2.75
N SER A 50 -20.65 4.90 1.67
CA SER A 50 -19.34 5.55 1.68
C SER A 50 -19.50 7.07 1.71
N LEU A 51 -18.93 7.71 2.73
CA LEU A 51 -18.94 9.16 2.93
C LEU A 51 -17.80 9.89 2.21
N VAL A 52 -16.95 9.14 1.51
CA VAL A 52 -15.74 9.65 0.85
C VAL A 52 -15.67 9.30 -0.64
N TYR A 53 -16.74 8.73 -1.19
CA TYR A 53 -16.81 8.51 -2.64
C TYR A 53 -16.77 9.85 -3.37
N GLY A 54 -15.85 9.99 -4.33
CA GLY A 54 -15.64 11.24 -5.03
C GLY A 54 -14.96 12.34 -4.21
N GLN A 55 -14.58 12.11 -2.94
CA GLN A 55 -13.95 13.12 -2.07
C GLN A 55 -12.46 12.85 -1.94
N ALA A 56 -11.67 13.42 -2.85
CA ALA A 56 -10.22 13.26 -2.85
C ALA A 56 -9.56 14.32 -1.96
N VAL A 57 -8.64 13.88 -1.08
CA VAL A 57 -7.74 14.77 -0.30
C VAL A 57 -6.35 14.87 -0.93
N ALA A 58 -6.03 13.95 -1.84
CA ALA A 58 -4.84 14.02 -2.69
C ALA A 58 -5.18 13.51 -4.09
N ALA A 59 -4.69 14.20 -5.12
CA ALA A 59 -4.84 13.85 -6.53
C ALA A 59 -3.65 14.46 -7.31
N THR A 60 -2.51 13.77 -7.34
CA THR A 60 -1.26 14.30 -7.90
C THR A 60 -0.45 13.21 -8.58
N ALA A 61 0.28 13.57 -9.63
CA ALA A 61 1.25 12.66 -10.24
C ALA A 61 2.52 12.57 -9.38
N ASP A 62 3.01 11.36 -9.15
CA ASP A 62 4.25 11.02 -8.44
C ASP A 62 5.09 10.04 -9.28
N PRO A 63 6.39 9.91 -9.02
CA PRO A 63 7.18 8.78 -9.52
C PRO A 63 6.70 7.46 -8.89
N ILE A 64 6.75 6.36 -9.64
CA ILE A 64 6.34 5.03 -9.14
C ILE A 64 7.23 4.55 -7.98
N GLU A 65 8.49 5.01 -7.95
CA GLU A 65 9.46 4.76 -6.88
C GLU A 65 8.97 5.28 -5.52
N LYS A 66 8.11 6.31 -5.49
CA LYS A 66 7.50 6.82 -4.26
C LYS A 66 6.40 5.89 -3.71
N LYS A 67 5.92 4.91 -4.49
CA LYS A 67 4.92 3.90 -4.09
C LYS A 67 5.57 2.59 -3.60
N PRO A 68 6.81 2.67 -3.12
CA PRO A 68 7.84 1.62 -3.16
C PRO A 68 7.56 0.45 -4.10
N LEU A 69 7.43 0.77 -5.39
CA LEU A 69 7.24 -0.20 -6.47
C LEU A 69 8.46 -0.15 -7.41
N PHE A 70 9.59 -0.70 -6.95
CA PHE A 70 10.88 -0.61 -7.67
C PHE A 70 10.99 -1.58 -8.83
N HIS A 71 10.10 -2.56 -8.91
CA HIS A 71 10.08 -3.59 -9.95
C HIS A 71 8.78 -3.57 -10.75
N PHE A 72 8.00 -2.49 -10.66
CA PHE A 72 6.78 -2.29 -11.43
C PHE A 72 6.86 -0.97 -12.20
N MET A 73 7.06 -1.08 -13.51
CA MET A 73 7.27 0.01 -14.46
C MET A 73 8.26 1.09 -13.99
N PRO A 74 9.52 0.74 -13.63
CA PRO A 74 10.45 1.70 -13.03
C PRO A 74 10.70 2.93 -13.90
N GLY A 75 10.83 4.10 -13.27
CA GLY A 75 10.97 5.40 -13.93
C GLY A 75 9.68 5.95 -14.53
N SER A 76 8.56 5.23 -14.44
CA SER A 76 7.26 5.74 -14.85
C SER A 76 6.64 6.67 -13.81
N ARG A 77 5.62 7.43 -14.24
CA ARG A 77 4.78 8.24 -13.35
C ARG A 77 3.49 7.51 -13.03
N THR A 78 2.97 7.74 -11.83
CA THR A 78 1.69 7.22 -11.36
C THR A 78 0.83 8.35 -10.79
N PHE A 79 -0.48 8.30 -11.02
CA PHE A 79 -1.40 9.31 -10.52
C PHE A 79 -1.96 8.89 -9.17
N SER A 80 -1.46 9.51 -8.11
CA SER A 80 -1.76 9.19 -6.72
C SER A 80 -3.06 9.81 -6.24
N ILE A 81 -3.90 8.97 -5.65
CA ILE A 81 -5.22 9.32 -5.14
C ILE A 81 -5.34 8.85 -3.70
N ALA A 82 -5.90 9.72 -2.85
CA ALA A 82 -6.27 9.37 -1.49
C ALA A 82 -7.59 10.05 -1.11
N THR A 83 -8.34 9.40 -0.23
CA THR A 83 -9.43 10.03 0.51
C THR A 83 -9.09 10.06 2.00
N ARG A 84 -9.90 10.77 2.79
CA ARG A 84 -9.70 10.83 4.24
C ARG A 84 -10.04 9.52 4.95
N GLY A 85 -9.51 9.36 6.15
CA GLY A 85 -9.77 8.22 7.03
C GLY A 85 -8.81 7.06 6.81
N CYS A 86 -8.84 6.06 7.69
CA CYS A 86 -8.08 4.82 7.56
C CYS A 86 -8.73 3.76 8.45
N ASN A 87 -8.64 2.49 8.07
CA ASN A 87 -9.15 1.41 8.90
C ASN A 87 -8.20 1.03 10.05
N LEU A 88 -6.93 1.48 10.03
CA LEU A 88 -5.98 1.31 11.13
C LEU A 88 -5.73 2.62 11.88
N SER A 89 -5.23 2.51 13.10
CA SER A 89 -4.93 3.62 14.02
C SER A 89 -3.43 3.73 14.37
N CYS A 90 -2.58 3.55 13.35
CA CYS A 90 -1.13 3.51 13.51
C CYS A 90 -0.59 4.74 14.25
N VAL A 91 0.00 4.56 15.44
CA VAL A 91 0.51 5.67 16.27
C VAL A 91 1.77 6.36 15.69
N PHE A 92 2.36 5.76 14.66
CA PHE A 92 3.50 6.24 13.88
C PHE A 92 3.13 6.67 12.45
N CYS A 93 1.85 6.89 12.16
CA CYS A 93 1.39 7.23 10.81
C CYS A 93 1.96 8.58 10.33
N GLN A 94 2.62 8.58 9.17
CA GLN A 94 3.16 9.79 8.53
C GLN A 94 2.08 10.67 7.87
N ASN A 95 0.90 10.11 7.61
CA ASN A 95 -0.25 10.80 7.03
C ASN A 95 -1.41 10.87 8.05
N ALA A 96 -1.10 11.05 9.33
CA ALA A 96 -2.10 11.05 10.41
C ALA A 96 -3.12 12.19 10.28
N ASP A 97 -2.69 13.31 9.70
CA ASP A 97 -3.48 14.50 9.38
C ASP A 97 -4.65 14.24 8.43
N ILE A 98 -4.52 13.28 7.51
CA ILE A 98 -5.59 12.87 6.58
C ILE A 98 -6.19 11.51 6.92
N SER A 99 -5.47 10.62 7.62
CA SER A 99 -5.92 9.27 7.94
C SER A 99 -6.64 9.12 9.28
N GLN A 100 -6.26 9.91 10.30
CA GLN A 100 -6.79 9.81 11.67
C GLN A 100 -7.81 10.91 11.95
N VAL A 101 -8.59 11.27 10.94
CA VAL A 101 -9.50 12.40 11.01
C VAL A 101 -10.85 12.00 11.57
N SER A 102 -11.46 12.93 12.29
CA SER A 102 -12.84 12.75 12.71
C SER A 102 -13.75 12.89 11.49
N SER A 103 -14.86 12.16 11.51
CA SER A 103 -15.87 12.21 10.45
C SER A 103 -16.68 13.52 10.41
N ARG A 104 -16.35 14.49 11.28
CA ARG A 104 -16.88 15.86 11.30
C ARG A 104 -15.83 16.91 10.92
N SER A 105 -14.60 16.49 10.65
CA SER A 105 -13.52 17.39 10.29
C SER A 105 -13.63 17.77 8.82
N HIS A 106 -13.72 19.08 8.54
CA HIS A 106 -13.41 19.59 7.21
C HIS A 106 -11.90 19.52 7.02
N LEU A 107 -11.45 18.87 5.95
CA LEU A 107 -10.06 18.87 5.57
C LEU A 107 -9.82 19.91 4.49
N GLU A 108 -8.87 20.79 4.74
CA GLU A 108 -8.39 21.71 3.72
C GLU A 108 -7.86 20.90 2.53
N GLY A 109 -8.25 21.31 1.32
CA GLY A 109 -7.86 20.62 0.09
C GLY A 109 -8.70 19.41 -0.30
N GLU A 110 -9.70 19.00 0.52
CA GLU A 110 -10.69 18.01 0.08
C GLU A 110 -11.51 18.55 -1.08
N ARG A 111 -11.59 17.77 -2.17
CA ARG A 111 -12.25 18.16 -3.42
C ARG A 111 -13.17 17.05 -3.90
N SER A 112 -14.34 17.46 -4.38
CA SER A 112 -15.23 16.57 -5.12
C SER A 112 -14.70 16.38 -6.53
N ILE A 113 -14.19 15.18 -6.85
CA ILE A 113 -13.61 14.86 -8.16
C ILE A 113 -14.26 13.58 -8.70
N ALA A 114 -14.86 13.66 -9.89
CA ALA A 114 -15.42 12.48 -10.54
C ALA A 114 -14.30 11.52 -11.01
N PRO A 115 -14.51 10.19 -10.99
CA PRO A 115 -13.51 9.20 -11.41
C PRO A 115 -12.84 9.51 -12.77
N ILE A 116 -13.64 9.88 -13.78
CA ILE A 116 -13.13 10.19 -15.13
C ILE A 116 -12.18 11.39 -15.16
N LEU A 117 -12.35 12.38 -14.26
CA LEU A 117 -11.46 13.53 -14.21
C LEU A 117 -10.08 13.16 -13.67
N LEU A 118 -10.00 12.18 -12.76
CA LEU A 118 -8.73 11.65 -12.28
C LEU A 118 -7.98 10.91 -13.39
N VAL A 119 -8.67 10.04 -14.14
CA VAL A 119 -8.09 9.31 -15.27
C VAL A 119 -7.60 10.28 -16.36
N ARG A 120 -8.40 11.30 -16.71
CA ARG A 120 -7.97 12.35 -17.66
C ARG A 120 -6.75 13.11 -17.16
N SER A 121 -6.68 13.42 -15.87
CA SER A 121 -5.54 14.11 -15.26
C SER A 121 -4.27 13.24 -15.29
N ALA A 122 -4.40 11.94 -15.10
CA ALA A 122 -3.31 10.98 -15.20
C ALA A 122 -2.74 10.93 -16.63
N LEU A 123 -3.63 10.80 -17.63
CA LEU A 123 -3.25 10.80 -19.05
C LEU A 123 -2.57 12.11 -19.47
N ALA A 124 -3.14 13.26 -19.08
CA ALA A 124 -2.59 14.58 -19.38
C ALA A 124 -1.20 14.81 -18.77
N GLN A 125 -0.88 14.10 -17.68
CA GLN A 125 0.43 14.16 -17.02
C GLN A 125 1.38 13.02 -17.43
N GLY A 126 1.00 12.20 -18.42
CA GLY A 126 1.83 11.10 -18.90
C GLY A 126 2.07 10.03 -17.83
N CYS A 127 1.10 9.79 -16.95
CA CYS A 127 1.17 8.67 -16.00
C CYS A 127 0.92 7.35 -16.74
N ALA A 128 1.64 6.30 -16.33
CA ALA A 128 1.44 4.93 -16.81
C ALA A 128 0.46 4.15 -15.92
N SER A 129 0.17 4.65 -14.72
CA SER A 129 -0.71 4.00 -13.75
C SER A 129 -1.48 4.96 -12.85
N MET A 130 -2.50 4.44 -12.18
CA MET A 130 -3.22 5.06 -11.06
C MET A 130 -2.75 4.41 -9.76
N ALA A 131 -2.41 5.22 -8.75
CA ALA A 131 -2.00 4.75 -7.43
C ALA A 131 -3.02 5.14 -6.35
N TYR A 132 -3.57 4.15 -5.64
CA TYR A 132 -4.47 4.37 -4.51
C TYR A 132 -3.65 4.23 -3.22
N THR A 133 -3.44 5.34 -2.49
CA THR A 133 -2.31 5.48 -1.55
C THR A 133 -2.56 6.54 -0.45
N TYR A 134 -1.51 6.89 0.30
CA TYR A 134 -1.42 7.83 1.44
C TYR A 134 -2.25 7.48 2.67
N THR A 135 -3.51 7.10 2.52
CA THR A 135 -4.36 6.62 3.59
C THR A 135 -4.51 5.10 3.53
N GLU A 136 -5.69 4.59 3.17
CA GLU A 136 -5.92 3.18 2.94
C GLU A 136 -6.95 2.97 1.83
N PRO A 137 -6.58 2.41 0.67
CA PRO A 137 -7.51 2.24 -0.45
C PRO A 137 -8.74 1.37 -0.14
N THR A 138 -8.63 0.41 0.78
CA THR A 138 -9.74 -0.47 1.18
C THR A 138 -10.94 0.31 1.72
N ILE A 139 -10.74 1.45 2.40
CA ILE A 139 -11.86 2.20 2.98
C ILE A 139 -12.68 2.93 1.92
N PHE A 140 -12.09 3.26 0.76
CA PHE A 140 -12.73 3.92 -0.38
C PHE A 140 -12.79 3.02 -1.64
N VAL A 141 -12.84 1.70 -1.47
CA VAL A 141 -12.75 0.71 -2.55
C VAL A 141 -13.76 0.93 -3.69
N GLU A 142 -14.97 1.43 -3.43
CA GLU A 142 -15.96 1.71 -4.48
C GLU A 142 -15.47 2.82 -5.41
N TYR A 143 -14.87 3.88 -4.85
CA TYR A 143 -14.29 4.96 -5.63
C TYR A 143 -13.04 4.50 -6.38
N ALA A 144 -12.17 3.73 -5.71
CA ALA A 144 -10.98 3.16 -6.34
C ALA A 144 -11.34 2.20 -7.49
N ALA A 145 -12.35 1.35 -7.34
CA ALA A 145 -12.79 0.41 -8.36
C ALA A 145 -13.35 1.12 -9.59
N ASP A 146 -14.13 2.18 -9.41
CA ASP A 146 -14.71 2.92 -10.54
C ASP A 146 -13.65 3.72 -11.30
N ILE A 147 -12.63 4.25 -10.60
CA ILE A 147 -11.45 4.82 -11.24
C ILE A 147 -10.66 3.73 -11.97
N ALA A 148 -10.48 2.55 -11.35
CA ALA A 148 -9.70 1.47 -11.91
C ALA A 148 -10.32 0.89 -13.18
N ALA A 149 -11.64 0.71 -13.20
CA ALA A 149 -12.37 0.28 -14.37
C ALA A 149 -12.19 1.24 -15.56
N LEU A 150 -12.22 2.56 -15.30
CA LEU A 150 -11.93 3.57 -16.32
C LEU A 150 -10.46 3.56 -16.73
N ALA A 151 -9.53 3.40 -15.78
CA ALA A 151 -8.10 3.31 -16.05
C ALA A 151 -7.76 2.15 -17.01
N VAL A 152 -8.39 0.99 -16.82
CA VAL A 152 -8.25 -0.18 -17.71
C VAL A 152 -8.67 0.16 -19.15
N GLN A 153 -9.79 0.89 -19.33
CA GLN A 153 -10.24 1.32 -20.66
C GLN A 153 -9.24 2.25 -21.36
N HIS A 154 -8.37 2.90 -20.60
CA HIS A 154 -7.35 3.83 -21.08
C HIS A 154 -5.92 3.26 -21.01
N SER A 155 -5.76 1.94 -20.84
CA SER A 155 -4.45 1.27 -20.76
C SER A 155 -3.54 1.81 -19.64
N LEU A 156 -4.13 2.29 -18.55
CA LEU A 156 -3.42 2.65 -17.32
C LEU A 156 -3.48 1.48 -16.35
N ALA A 157 -2.33 1.10 -15.80
CA ALA A 157 -2.29 0.09 -14.76
C ALA A 157 -2.85 0.64 -13.43
N ASN A 158 -3.27 -0.25 -12.54
CA ASN A 158 -3.78 0.09 -11.22
C ASN A 158 -2.89 -0.48 -10.13
N VAL A 159 -2.42 0.40 -9.24
CA VAL A 159 -1.52 0.04 -8.15
C VAL A 159 -2.07 0.47 -6.79
N TRP A 160 -1.90 -0.39 -5.78
CA TRP A 160 -2.35 -0.12 -4.42
C TRP A 160 -1.17 0.00 -3.47
N VAL A 161 -1.13 1.05 -2.65
CA VAL A 161 -0.22 1.14 -1.50
C VAL A 161 -1.09 1.04 -0.25
N SER A 162 -1.03 -0.10 0.42
CA SER A 162 -2.03 -0.48 1.43
C SER A 162 -1.40 -1.09 2.67
N ASN A 163 -2.11 -0.99 3.79
CA ASN A 163 -1.77 -1.72 5.01
C ASN A 163 -2.14 -3.21 4.97
N GLY A 164 -2.71 -3.70 3.87
CA GLY A 164 -3.00 -5.11 3.65
C GLY A 164 -4.17 -5.65 4.46
N PHE A 165 -5.00 -4.80 5.08
CA PHE A 165 -6.10 -5.25 5.93
C PHE A 165 -7.42 -5.48 5.16
N MET A 166 -7.36 -5.65 3.85
CA MET A 166 -8.50 -5.96 2.96
C MET A 166 -9.00 -7.39 3.13
N THR A 167 -10.26 -7.63 2.80
CA THR A 167 -10.86 -8.96 2.86
C THR A 167 -10.68 -9.74 1.55
N PRO A 168 -10.84 -11.08 1.58
CA PRO A 168 -10.85 -11.89 0.37
C PRO A 168 -11.89 -11.42 -0.67
N GLU A 169 -13.03 -10.90 -0.24
CA GLU A 169 -14.09 -10.38 -1.11
C GLU A 169 -13.61 -9.16 -1.92
N VAL A 170 -12.88 -8.25 -1.27
CA VAL A 170 -12.29 -7.09 -1.95
C VAL A 170 -11.19 -7.52 -2.91
N ILE A 171 -10.31 -8.42 -2.49
CA ILE A 171 -9.25 -8.95 -3.36
C ILE A 171 -9.86 -9.61 -4.58
N ALA A 172 -10.82 -10.52 -4.39
CA ALA A 172 -11.50 -11.23 -5.47
C ALA A 172 -12.16 -10.25 -6.45
N ALA A 173 -12.86 -9.23 -5.96
CA ALA A 173 -13.47 -8.21 -6.82
C ALA A 173 -12.43 -7.47 -7.68
N LEU A 174 -11.31 -7.05 -7.08
CA LEU A 174 -10.26 -6.29 -7.78
C LEU A 174 -9.42 -7.13 -8.73
N THR A 175 -9.28 -8.43 -8.48
CA THR A 175 -8.47 -9.33 -9.31
C THR A 175 -9.28 -10.16 -10.30
N SER A 176 -10.62 -10.08 -10.25
CA SER A 176 -11.53 -10.70 -11.23
C SER A 176 -11.46 -10.00 -12.60
N THR A 177 -12.24 -10.45 -13.60
CA THR A 177 -12.22 -9.89 -14.96
C THR A 177 -13.26 -8.78 -15.11
N PRO A 178 -12.88 -7.56 -15.59
CA PRO A 178 -11.53 -7.12 -15.93
C PRO A 178 -10.67 -6.89 -14.67
N ARG A 179 -9.38 -7.22 -14.75
CA ARG A 179 -8.44 -7.02 -13.65
C ARG A 179 -8.31 -5.52 -13.36
N MET A 180 -8.50 -5.15 -12.11
CA MET A 180 -8.43 -3.77 -11.60
C MET A 180 -7.29 -3.55 -10.61
N LEU A 181 -6.43 -4.56 -10.42
CA LEU A 181 -5.25 -4.50 -9.57
C LEU A 181 -4.09 -5.25 -10.21
N ASP A 182 -3.09 -4.50 -10.65
CA ASP A 182 -1.91 -5.00 -11.36
C ASP A 182 -0.72 -5.16 -10.40
N ALA A 183 -0.55 -4.20 -9.48
CA ALA A 183 0.49 -4.27 -8.46
C ALA A 183 0.04 -3.74 -7.10
N ALA A 184 0.69 -4.22 -6.04
CA ALA A 184 0.51 -3.70 -4.71
C ALA A 184 1.84 -3.59 -3.98
N ASN A 185 2.02 -2.48 -3.25
CA ASN A 185 2.95 -2.41 -2.15
C ASN A 185 2.16 -2.55 -0.84
N ILE A 186 2.47 -3.59 -0.07
CA ILE A 186 1.77 -3.86 1.20
C ILE A 186 2.71 -3.61 2.37
N ASP A 187 2.25 -2.80 3.33
CA ASP A 187 2.96 -2.56 4.58
C ASP A 187 2.82 -3.76 5.53
N LEU A 188 3.82 -4.64 5.56
CA LEU A 188 4.00 -5.61 6.64
C LEU A 188 4.74 -4.91 7.79
N LYS A 189 3.97 -4.27 8.67
CA LYS A 189 4.46 -3.30 9.66
C LYS A 189 5.28 -3.95 10.78
N ALA A 190 5.07 -5.24 11.05
CA ALA A 190 5.76 -6.04 12.05
C ALA A 190 5.46 -7.52 11.79
N PHE A 191 6.19 -8.43 12.43
CA PHE A 191 5.82 -9.86 12.46
C PHE A 191 5.35 -10.27 13.85
N SER A 192 4.58 -9.39 14.49
CA SER A 192 4.06 -9.53 15.85
C SER A 192 2.62 -9.06 15.96
N ASP A 193 1.70 -9.96 16.34
CA ASP A 193 0.29 -9.59 16.57
C ASP A 193 0.15 -8.60 17.75
N THR A 194 1.07 -8.67 18.73
CA THR A 194 1.14 -7.71 19.83
C THR A 194 1.46 -6.31 19.33
N PHE A 195 2.40 -6.17 18.39
CA PHE A 195 2.71 -4.89 17.76
C PHE A 195 1.46 -4.33 17.05
N TYR A 196 0.79 -5.15 16.23
CA TYR A 196 -0.40 -4.72 15.50
C TYR A 196 -1.54 -4.26 16.42
N ARG A 197 -1.80 -4.99 17.51
CA ARG A 197 -2.84 -4.58 18.48
C ARG A 197 -2.48 -3.30 19.19
N ARG A 198 -1.22 -3.20 19.66
CA ARG A 198 -0.77 -2.07 20.49
C ARG A 198 -0.57 -0.79 19.69
N HIS A 199 0.01 -0.89 18.50
CA HIS A 199 0.47 0.26 17.73
C HIS A 199 -0.39 0.57 16.51
N CYS A 200 -1.17 -0.38 15.99
CA CYS A 200 -1.98 -0.20 14.78
C CYS A 200 -3.48 -0.33 15.01
N GLY A 201 -3.92 -0.85 16.17
CA GLY A 201 -5.32 -1.20 16.42
C GLY A 201 -5.84 -2.33 15.52
N ALA A 202 -4.95 -3.23 15.07
CA ALA A 202 -5.25 -4.29 14.11
C ALA A 202 -4.73 -5.66 14.58
N ARG A 203 -4.72 -6.65 13.68
CA ARG A 203 -4.12 -7.97 13.88
C ARG A 203 -3.16 -8.29 12.74
N LEU A 204 -2.15 -9.12 13.00
CA LEU A 204 -1.16 -9.53 12.00
C LEU A 204 -1.77 -10.44 10.93
N GLN A 205 -2.48 -11.49 11.37
CA GLN A 205 -2.90 -12.59 10.48
C GLN A 205 -3.65 -12.13 9.22
N PRO A 206 -4.61 -11.18 9.28
CA PRO A 206 -5.29 -10.73 8.06
C PRO A 206 -4.37 -10.08 7.02
N VAL A 207 -3.26 -9.47 7.44
CA VAL A 207 -2.27 -8.89 6.52
C VAL A 207 -1.50 -10.00 5.81
N LEU A 208 -1.11 -11.06 6.54
CA LEU A 208 -0.45 -12.23 5.97
C LEU A 208 -1.37 -12.97 4.97
N ASP A 209 -2.64 -13.11 5.32
CA ASP A 209 -3.64 -13.73 4.44
C ASP A 209 -3.85 -12.92 3.15
N ALA A 210 -3.92 -11.58 3.26
CA ALA A 210 -4.05 -10.70 2.11
C ALA A 210 -2.82 -10.75 1.19
N LEU A 211 -1.60 -10.75 1.75
CA LEU A 211 -0.36 -10.90 0.99
C LEU A 211 -0.36 -12.18 0.16
N LYS A 212 -0.71 -13.32 0.78
CA LYS A 212 -0.81 -14.62 0.09
C LYS A 212 -1.90 -14.61 -0.98
N ALA A 213 -3.07 -14.04 -0.68
CA ALA A 213 -4.17 -13.97 -1.63
C ALA A 213 -3.84 -13.10 -2.85
N LEU A 214 -3.20 -11.94 -2.66
CA LEU A 214 -2.75 -11.07 -3.75
C LEU A 214 -1.71 -11.77 -4.63
N LYS A 215 -0.74 -12.44 -4.01
CA LYS A 215 0.28 -13.21 -4.73
C LYS A 215 -0.36 -14.32 -5.58
N ASN A 216 -1.25 -15.10 -4.99
CA ASN A 216 -1.96 -16.19 -5.67
C ASN A 216 -2.86 -15.67 -6.81
N ALA A 217 -3.39 -14.46 -6.67
CA ALA A 217 -4.17 -13.79 -7.72
C ALA A 217 -3.29 -13.16 -8.83
N GLY A 218 -1.97 -13.32 -8.80
CA GLY A 218 -1.05 -12.84 -9.82
C GLY A 218 -0.79 -11.33 -9.79
N VAL A 219 -1.07 -10.66 -8.67
CA VAL A 219 -0.71 -9.25 -8.47
C VAL A 219 0.81 -9.13 -8.29
N TRP A 220 1.46 -8.18 -8.96
CA TRP A 220 2.87 -7.88 -8.67
C TRP A 220 2.98 -7.30 -7.25
N LEU A 221 3.71 -7.98 -6.37
CA LEU A 221 3.72 -7.67 -4.96
C LEU A 221 5.11 -7.25 -4.50
N GLU A 222 5.17 -6.09 -3.85
CA GLU A 222 6.32 -5.61 -3.08
C GLU A 222 5.88 -5.39 -1.63
N VAL A 223 6.78 -5.58 -0.67
CA VAL A 223 6.46 -5.49 0.76
C VAL A 223 7.29 -4.37 1.38
N THR A 224 6.66 -3.53 2.20
CA THR A 224 7.35 -2.49 2.95
C THR A 224 7.26 -2.73 4.44
N THR A 225 8.37 -2.51 5.16
CA THR A 225 8.42 -2.47 6.61
C THR A 225 9.09 -1.18 7.06
N LEU A 226 8.36 -0.34 7.77
CA LEU A 226 8.95 0.78 8.50
C LEU A 226 9.65 0.23 9.73
N LEU A 227 10.97 0.25 9.76
CA LEU A 227 11.76 -0.29 10.88
C LEU A 227 11.80 0.74 12.00
N ILE A 228 11.24 0.42 13.17
CA ILE A 228 11.04 1.32 14.31
C ILE A 228 11.88 0.83 15.49
N PRO A 229 12.80 1.66 16.04
CA PRO A 229 13.64 1.28 17.16
C PRO A 229 12.84 0.81 18.38
N ASN A 230 13.29 -0.28 19.00
CA ASN A 230 12.67 -0.90 20.18
C ASN A 230 11.18 -1.23 20.00
N ALA A 231 10.78 -1.64 18.79
CA ALA A 231 9.38 -1.92 18.47
C ALA A 231 9.20 -3.15 17.58
N ASN A 232 9.89 -3.16 16.43
CA ASN A 232 9.82 -4.24 15.43
C ASN A 232 11.21 -4.54 14.82
N ASP A 233 12.28 -4.17 15.53
CA ASP A 233 13.67 -4.17 15.05
C ASP A 233 14.55 -5.26 15.67
N THR A 234 13.96 -6.24 16.36
CA THR A 234 14.70 -7.40 16.87
C THR A 234 15.09 -8.34 15.73
N GLU A 235 16.27 -8.96 15.81
CA GLU A 235 16.71 -9.91 14.75
C GLU A 235 15.73 -11.07 14.57
N ALA A 236 15.18 -11.61 15.65
CA ALA A 236 14.24 -12.73 15.59
C ALA A 236 12.96 -12.35 14.82
N GLU A 237 12.42 -11.15 15.05
CA GLU A 237 11.26 -10.66 14.33
C GLU A 237 11.57 -10.40 12.85
N LEU A 238 12.71 -9.79 12.55
CA LEU A 238 13.14 -9.52 11.18
C LEU A 238 13.40 -10.80 10.38
N ARG A 239 13.98 -11.83 11.02
CA ARG A 239 14.18 -13.16 10.41
C ARG A 239 12.83 -13.78 10.07
N ALA A 240 11.90 -13.84 11.04
CA ALA A 240 10.58 -14.41 10.80
C ALA A 240 9.81 -13.68 9.69
N LEU A 241 9.91 -12.35 9.64
CA LEU A 241 9.33 -11.53 8.58
C LEU A 241 9.94 -11.87 7.21
N ALA A 242 11.27 -11.85 7.10
CA ALA A 242 11.98 -12.12 5.86
C ALA A 242 11.76 -13.55 5.34
N GLU A 243 11.79 -14.53 6.25
CA GLU A 243 11.50 -15.94 5.96
C GLU A 243 10.06 -16.11 5.44
N PHE A 244 9.08 -15.42 6.03
CA PHE A 244 7.71 -15.40 5.51
C PHE A 244 7.65 -14.86 4.08
N ILE A 245 8.29 -13.72 3.80
CA ILE A 245 8.31 -13.15 2.44
C ILE A 245 8.95 -14.15 1.47
N ALA A 246 10.10 -14.71 1.81
CA ALA A 246 10.83 -15.63 0.94
C ALA A 246 10.05 -16.93 0.68
N ALA A 247 9.44 -17.52 1.70
CA ALA A 247 8.75 -18.80 1.61
C ALA A 247 7.34 -18.69 1.02
N GLU A 248 6.56 -17.69 1.41
CA GLU A 248 5.14 -17.60 1.05
C GLU A 248 4.89 -16.68 -0.16
N LEU A 249 5.77 -15.70 -0.39
CA LEU A 249 5.63 -14.73 -1.49
C LEU A 249 6.71 -14.94 -2.57
N GLY A 250 7.80 -15.63 -2.23
CA GLY A 250 8.88 -16.03 -3.12
C GLY A 250 10.12 -15.12 -3.06
N ALA A 251 11.30 -15.68 -3.32
CA ALA A 251 12.60 -14.99 -3.27
C ALA A 251 12.70 -13.72 -4.14
N ASN A 252 11.88 -13.63 -5.19
CA ASN A 252 11.83 -12.48 -6.09
C ASN A 252 10.90 -11.35 -5.61
N THR A 253 10.19 -11.50 -4.49
CA THR A 253 9.37 -10.43 -3.91
C THR A 253 10.28 -9.38 -3.25
N PRO A 254 10.29 -8.14 -3.76
CA PRO A 254 11.07 -7.06 -3.15
C PRO A 254 10.62 -6.75 -1.73
N TRP A 255 11.59 -6.60 -0.83
CA TRP A 255 11.36 -6.11 0.53
C TRP A 255 12.01 -4.75 0.73
N HIS A 256 11.20 -3.76 1.05
CA HIS A 256 11.61 -2.39 1.33
C HIS A 256 11.66 -2.17 2.83
N ILE A 257 12.85 -1.82 3.33
CA ILE A 257 13.07 -1.50 4.74
C ILE A 257 13.20 0.01 4.84
N SER A 258 12.18 0.66 5.37
CA SER A 258 12.10 2.12 5.43
C SER A 258 12.55 2.64 6.80
N ARG A 259 13.34 3.70 6.78
CA ARG A 259 13.78 4.41 7.99
C ARG A 259 12.63 5.13 8.69
N PHE A 260 12.42 4.84 9.97
CA PHE A 260 11.53 5.61 10.84
C PHE A 260 12.17 6.94 11.25
N HIS A 261 11.32 7.94 11.47
CA HIS A 261 11.61 9.16 12.20
C HIS A 261 10.45 9.45 13.18
N PRO A 262 10.72 10.12 14.32
CA PRO A 262 9.69 10.51 15.27
C PRO A 262 8.52 11.22 14.58
N THR A 263 7.31 10.69 14.71
CA THR A 263 6.14 11.22 13.99
C THR A 263 4.84 10.88 14.69
N TYR A 264 3.80 11.68 14.42
CA TYR A 264 2.48 11.58 15.03
C TYR A 264 2.54 11.44 16.56
N ARG A 265 2.15 10.28 17.11
CA ARG A 265 2.13 10.01 18.56
C ARG A 265 3.34 9.24 19.05
N MET A 266 4.17 8.71 18.14
CA MET A 266 5.39 7.99 18.46
C MET A 266 6.58 8.94 18.36
N GLN A 267 6.72 9.78 19.38
CA GLN A 267 7.80 10.78 19.51
C GLN A 267 8.88 10.35 20.52
N ASP A 268 8.70 9.18 21.14
CA ASP A 268 9.44 8.68 22.30
C ASP A 268 10.76 7.97 21.95
N ARG A 269 11.14 7.91 20.67
CA ARG A 269 12.28 7.15 20.18
C ARG A 269 12.93 7.84 18.97
N PRO A 270 14.24 7.68 18.74
CA PRO A 270 14.94 8.37 17.66
C PRO A 270 14.59 7.78 16.29
N SER A 271 15.04 8.46 15.23
CA SER A 271 15.07 7.87 13.89
C SER A 271 15.91 6.61 13.86
N THR A 272 15.52 5.64 13.03
CA THR A 272 16.23 4.35 12.94
C THR A 272 17.68 4.55 12.54
N PRO A 273 18.65 3.97 13.26
CA PRO A 273 20.04 4.01 12.87
C PRO A 273 20.26 3.32 11.51
N ALA A 274 21.19 3.84 10.71
CA ALA A 274 21.55 3.22 9.43
C ALA A 274 22.04 1.77 9.61
N ALA A 275 22.75 1.49 10.70
CA ALA A 275 23.22 0.15 11.05
C ALA A 275 22.07 -0.86 11.19
N SER A 276 20.94 -0.46 11.81
CA SER A 276 19.77 -1.33 11.96
C SER A 276 19.14 -1.67 10.61
N LEU A 277 19.10 -0.70 9.68
CA LEU A 277 18.59 -0.91 8.32
C LEU A 277 19.50 -1.86 7.54
N MET A 278 20.82 -1.65 7.59
CA MET A 278 21.79 -2.54 6.95
C MET A 278 21.69 -3.97 7.50
N ARG A 279 21.55 -4.11 8.82
CA ARG A 279 21.39 -5.42 9.45
C ARG A 279 20.09 -6.12 9.03
N ALA A 280 18.97 -5.39 8.96
CA ALA A 280 17.72 -5.93 8.45
C ALA A 280 17.85 -6.37 6.97
N ALA A 281 18.61 -5.63 6.15
CA ALA A 281 18.86 -6.01 4.77
C ALA A 281 19.74 -7.26 4.63
N GLU A 282 20.75 -7.44 5.48
CA GLU A 282 21.51 -8.69 5.58
C GLU A 282 20.60 -9.86 5.93
N ILE A 283 19.75 -9.72 6.96
CA ILE A 283 18.77 -10.74 7.36
C ILE A 283 17.85 -11.12 6.19
N GLY A 284 17.38 -10.13 5.42
CA GLY A 284 16.57 -10.38 4.23
C GLY A 284 17.29 -11.25 3.19
N ARG A 285 18.58 -10.98 2.94
CA ARG A 285 19.40 -11.77 2.01
C ARG A 285 19.72 -13.15 2.57
N GLU A 286 20.02 -13.27 3.87
CA GLU A 286 20.22 -14.54 4.58
C GLU A 286 18.98 -15.45 4.47
N ALA A 287 17.78 -14.87 4.50
CA ALA A 287 16.51 -15.58 4.28
C ALA A 287 16.26 -15.98 2.81
N GLY A 288 17.13 -15.57 1.87
CA GLY A 288 17.04 -15.92 0.46
C GLY A 288 16.33 -14.89 -0.42
N LEU A 289 16.03 -13.68 0.07
CA LEU A 289 15.47 -12.62 -0.77
C LEU A 289 16.52 -12.06 -1.73
N HIS A 290 16.15 -11.97 -2.99
CA HIS A 290 17.01 -11.42 -4.06
C HIS A 290 17.07 -9.89 -4.03
N TYR A 291 15.98 -9.24 -3.61
CA TYR A 291 15.83 -7.79 -3.68
C TYR A 291 15.42 -7.23 -2.32
N VAL A 292 16.36 -6.55 -1.68
CA VAL A 292 16.14 -5.88 -0.39
C VAL A 292 16.63 -4.45 -0.49
N TYR A 293 15.73 -3.51 -0.21
CA TYR A 293 15.93 -2.09 -0.42
C TYR A 293 15.93 -1.29 0.89
N LEU A 294 16.77 -0.26 0.94
CA LEU A 294 16.83 0.68 2.07
C LEU A 294 16.16 1.99 1.68
N GLY A 295 14.98 2.26 2.23
CA GLY A 295 14.21 3.48 1.99
C GLY A 295 14.45 4.55 3.06
N ASN A 296 14.23 5.82 2.68
CA ASN A 296 14.34 6.98 3.58
C ASN A 296 15.72 7.14 4.24
N LEU A 297 16.77 6.69 3.55
CA LEU A 297 18.16 6.81 3.97
C LEU A 297 18.96 7.46 2.83
N PRO A 298 18.96 8.79 2.67
CA PRO A 298 19.64 9.42 1.55
C PRO A 298 21.16 9.15 1.58
N GLY A 299 21.77 9.02 0.40
CA GLY A 299 23.24 8.91 0.25
C GLY A 299 23.81 7.50 0.42
N ASN A 300 23.00 6.46 0.26
CA ASN A 300 23.47 5.06 0.24
C ASN A 300 23.03 4.33 -1.03
N ASP A 301 23.69 3.21 -1.36
CA ASP A 301 23.43 2.44 -2.59
C ASP A 301 22.30 1.41 -2.47
N GLY A 302 21.66 1.31 -1.30
CA GLY A 302 20.59 0.36 -0.99
C GLY A 302 19.27 0.60 -1.72
N GLU A 303 19.18 1.61 -2.58
CA GLU A 303 18.03 1.85 -3.47
C GLU A 303 18.26 1.27 -4.88
N ASN A 304 19.49 0.85 -5.19
CA ASN A 304 19.87 0.28 -6.47
C ASN A 304 19.43 -1.19 -6.57
N THR A 305 18.95 -1.59 -7.75
CA THR A 305 18.68 -3.01 -8.03
C THR A 305 19.98 -3.69 -8.45
N LEU A 306 20.38 -4.71 -7.71
CA LEU A 306 21.52 -5.56 -8.03
C LEU A 306 21.04 -6.83 -8.75
N CYS A 307 21.86 -7.34 -9.66
CA CYS A 307 21.65 -8.63 -10.26
C CYS A 307 21.78 -9.74 -9.19
N PRO A 308 20.77 -10.59 -8.98
CA PRO A 308 20.85 -11.62 -7.94
C PRO A 308 21.88 -12.71 -8.23
N ARG A 309 22.37 -12.81 -9.48
CA ARG A 309 23.38 -13.79 -9.89
C ARG A 309 24.81 -13.30 -9.77
N CYS A 310 25.10 -12.08 -10.23
CA CYS A 310 26.49 -11.58 -10.31
C CYS A 310 26.75 -10.30 -9.50
N GLY A 311 25.74 -9.72 -8.83
CA GLY A 311 25.88 -8.52 -8.01
C GLY A 311 25.99 -7.19 -8.78
N GLU A 312 26.05 -7.22 -10.13
CA GLU A 312 26.13 -6.02 -10.96
C GLU A 312 24.92 -5.10 -10.73
N VAL A 313 25.14 -3.79 -10.71
CA VAL A 313 24.05 -2.80 -10.62
C VAL A 313 23.29 -2.77 -11.95
N VAL A 314 22.05 -3.24 -11.94
CA VAL A 314 21.19 -3.30 -13.15
C VAL A 314 20.23 -2.12 -13.25
N ILE A 315 19.85 -1.54 -12.11
CA ILE A 315 19.06 -0.33 -12.04
C ILE A 315 19.67 0.59 -11.00
N ARG A 316 20.03 1.82 -11.42
CA ARG A 316 20.59 2.83 -10.54
C ARG A 316 19.52 3.86 -10.19
N ARG A 317 19.36 4.13 -8.90
CA ARG A 317 18.41 5.12 -8.36
C ARG A 317 19.10 6.12 -7.45
N ARG A 318 18.43 7.25 -7.22
CA ARG A 318 18.73 8.19 -6.15
C ARG A 318 17.42 8.77 -5.65
N GLY A 319 17.00 8.37 -4.45
CA GLY A 319 15.67 8.64 -3.94
C GLY A 319 14.62 8.09 -4.90
N PHE A 320 13.77 8.98 -5.41
CA PHE A 320 12.69 8.61 -6.34
C PHE A 320 13.08 8.73 -7.82
N ASP A 321 14.32 9.13 -8.13
CA ASP A 321 14.79 9.31 -9.49
C ASP A 321 15.45 8.04 -10.03
N LEU A 322 15.03 7.61 -11.22
CA LEU A 322 15.69 6.56 -11.99
C LEU A 322 16.86 7.17 -12.77
N LEU A 323 18.10 6.81 -12.40
CA LEU A 323 19.30 7.35 -13.04
C LEU A 323 19.75 6.52 -14.25
N ALA A 324 19.62 5.21 -14.17
CA ALA A 324 19.97 4.30 -15.26
C ALA A 324 19.23 2.97 -15.13
N MET A 325 18.80 2.41 -16.26
CA MET A 325 18.19 1.08 -16.35
C MET A 325 18.45 0.50 -17.75
N HIS A 326 18.87 -0.76 -17.82
CA HIS A 326 18.92 -1.48 -19.09
C HIS A 326 17.53 -1.93 -19.50
N LYS A 327 17.10 -1.60 -20.73
CA LYS A 327 15.75 -1.89 -21.27
C LYS A 327 15.51 -3.36 -21.66
N SER A 328 16.42 -4.27 -21.32
CA SER A 328 16.34 -5.68 -21.73
C SER A 328 15.62 -6.57 -20.70
N GLY A 329 15.19 -6.03 -19.55
CA GLY A 329 14.66 -6.83 -18.45
C GLY A 329 15.65 -7.84 -17.86
N ALA A 330 16.94 -7.75 -18.22
CA ALA A 330 17.98 -8.70 -17.88
C ALA A 330 19.32 -8.01 -17.62
N CYS A 331 20.14 -8.62 -16.76
CA CYS A 331 21.49 -8.16 -16.45
C CYS A 331 22.39 -8.21 -17.69
N ALA A 332 22.98 -7.08 -18.06
CA ALA A 332 23.87 -6.98 -19.22
C ALA A 332 25.17 -7.81 -19.06
N SER A 333 25.61 -8.07 -17.84
CA SER A 333 26.85 -8.81 -17.54
C SER A 333 26.68 -10.33 -17.65
N CYS A 334 25.58 -10.89 -17.12
CA CYS A 334 25.44 -12.35 -17.00
C CYS A 334 24.13 -12.92 -17.57
N GLY A 335 23.27 -12.09 -18.18
CA GLY A 335 22.02 -12.50 -18.81
C GLY A 335 20.89 -12.88 -17.86
N GLN A 336 21.09 -12.77 -16.54
CA GLN A 336 20.05 -13.07 -15.55
C GLN A 336 18.83 -12.16 -15.76
N VAL A 337 17.66 -12.75 -15.98
CA VAL A 337 16.39 -12.02 -16.02
C VAL A 337 16.11 -11.43 -14.63
N ILE A 338 15.78 -10.14 -14.60
CA ILE A 338 15.42 -9.42 -13.39
C ILE A 338 13.91 -9.52 -13.23
N ALA A 339 13.46 -9.98 -12.07
CA ALA A 339 12.03 -10.13 -11.83
C ALA A 339 11.35 -8.75 -11.75
N GLY A 340 10.26 -8.55 -12.46
CA GLY A 340 9.50 -7.30 -12.44
C GLY A 340 8.55 -7.20 -13.63
N VAL A 341 7.80 -6.11 -13.67
CA VAL A 341 6.87 -5.75 -14.75
C VAL A 341 7.37 -4.46 -15.38
N GLY A 342 7.50 -4.40 -16.70
CA GLY A 342 7.96 -3.20 -17.40
C GLY A 342 9.43 -2.82 -17.15
N LEU A 343 10.30 -3.84 -16.99
CA LEU A 343 11.75 -3.72 -16.90
C LEU A 343 12.42 -3.77 -18.29
#